data_AF-A0A317HJ93-F1
#
_entry.id   AF-A0A317HJ93-F1
#
_cell.length_a   1.000
_cell.length_b   1.000
_cell.length_c   1.000
_cell.angle_alpha   90.00
_cell.angle_beta   90.00
_cell.angle_gamma   90.00
#
_symmetry.space_group_name_H-M   'P 1'
#
loop_
_entity.id
_entity.type
_entity.pdbx_description
1 polymer ?
#
loop_
_entity_poly.entity_id
_entity_poly.type
_entity_poly.pdbx_seq_one_letter_code
_entity_poly.pdbx_strand_id
1 'polypeptide(L)'
;MTISRRQVWALTLTMTALSAMRSSAQLNTTLTDQDRAEIQALSTTYRLALFGCKAEEYANLFATPGGYFGSSSRGEVRERDALMEMVLSYDRCNETPAAVPPATTSFPPPVIEPAPEGAKARIVNSRGGGFYDDVYVKTPKGWRFKSRNVISDSELAAHLTTQDFIEIRQLAGDDHGHYENLYGDHDNISPRGLTSGPDHRPFRTSGLRLTPAPEGVRGLAYLRTNGGHYEDLYVKTPQGWRIKERVYVAPTEVK
;
A
#
# COMPACT_ATOMS: atom_id res chain seq x y z
N MET A 1 30.51 -53.90 42.08
CA MET A 1 29.48 -53.63 43.10
C MET A 1 30.12 -52.83 44.23
N THR A 2 29.90 -51.52 44.25
CA THR A 2 30.29 -50.66 45.37
C THR A 2 29.32 -49.48 45.40
N ILE A 3 28.58 -49.38 46.51
CA ILE A 3 27.59 -48.33 46.78
C ILE A 3 28.18 -47.38 47.84
N SER A 4 28.06 -46.07 47.54
CA SER A 4 27.82 -44.93 48.43
C SER A 4 28.88 -44.50 49.46
N ARG A 5 29.18 -43.20 49.44
CA ARG A 5 28.89 -42.28 50.57
C ARG A 5 29.06 -40.80 50.17
N ARG A 6 27.92 -40.08 50.21
CA ARG A 6 27.69 -38.74 50.76
C ARG A 6 28.77 -37.66 50.56
N GLN A 7 28.39 -36.57 49.87
CA GLN A 7 28.50 -35.22 50.44
C GLN A 7 27.63 -34.21 49.67
N VAL A 8 26.75 -33.57 50.44
CA VAL A 8 25.86 -32.47 50.05
C VAL A 8 26.68 -31.19 50.11
N TRP A 9 26.68 -30.40 49.02
CA TRP A 9 26.91 -28.96 49.08
C TRP A 9 25.97 -28.28 48.09
N ALA A 10 24.94 -27.64 48.63
CA ALA A 10 24.16 -26.62 47.95
C ALA A 10 24.96 -25.31 47.98
N LEU A 11 25.11 -24.64 46.84
CA LEU A 11 25.35 -23.20 46.85
C LEU A 11 24.64 -22.56 45.64
N THR A 12 23.60 -21.81 45.99
CA THR A 12 22.87 -20.81 45.24
C THR A 12 23.79 -19.81 44.52
N LEU A 13 23.64 -19.67 43.20
CA LEU A 13 24.20 -18.54 42.45
C LEU A 13 23.07 -17.74 41.77
N THR A 14 22.73 -16.67 42.46
CA THR A 14 22.18 -15.37 42.02
C THR A 14 21.89 -15.19 40.52
N MET A 15 20.59 -15.15 40.18
CA MET A 15 20.05 -14.50 39.00
C MET A 15 20.28 -12.97 39.08
N THR A 16 21.18 -12.44 38.27
CA THR A 16 21.19 -11.02 37.89
C THR A 16 20.55 -10.88 36.51
N ALA A 17 19.21 -10.87 36.49
CA ALA A 17 18.44 -10.41 35.35
C ALA A 17 18.59 -8.88 35.26
N LEU A 18 19.55 -8.41 34.48
CA LEU A 18 19.65 -7.00 34.13
C LEU A 18 18.43 -6.63 33.29
N SER A 19 17.61 -5.76 33.88
CA SER A 19 16.48 -5.08 33.29
C SER A 19 16.85 -4.48 31.92
N ALA A 20 16.54 -5.19 30.85
CA ALA A 20 16.19 -4.55 29.59
C ALA A 20 14.86 -3.84 29.84
N MET A 21 14.93 -2.63 30.40
CA MET A 21 13.89 -1.62 30.19
C MET A 21 13.80 -1.41 28.68
N ARG A 22 12.96 -2.22 28.05
CA ARG A 22 12.30 -1.84 26.82
C ARG A 22 11.59 -0.54 27.19
N SER A 23 12.14 0.58 26.74
CA SER A 23 11.36 1.77 26.47
C SER A 23 10.34 1.41 25.40
N SER A 24 9.30 0.65 25.77
CA SER A 24 8.00 0.82 25.17
C SER A 24 7.65 2.26 25.48
N ALA A 25 7.94 3.14 24.53
CA ALA A 25 7.29 4.44 24.46
C ALA A 25 5.82 4.16 24.74
N GLN A 26 5.30 4.70 25.84
CA GLN A 26 3.87 4.72 26.09
C GLN A 26 3.28 5.39 24.85
N LEU A 27 2.69 4.58 23.98
CA LEU A 27 1.86 5.06 22.89
C LEU A 27 0.79 5.90 23.57
N ASN A 28 0.92 7.22 23.45
CA ASN A 28 -0.10 8.14 23.90
C ASN A 28 -1.40 7.70 23.22
N THR A 29 -2.28 7.06 23.99
CA THR A 29 -3.57 6.53 23.53
C THR A 29 -4.55 7.63 23.13
N THR A 30 -4.14 8.90 23.25
CA THR A 30 -4.96 10.06 22.95
C THR A 30 -4.20 10.96 21.98
N LEU A 31 -4.74 11.11 20.77
CA LEU A 31 -4.28 12.09 19.78
C LEU A 31 -4.58 13.50 20.30
N THR A 32 -3.57 14.37 20.28
CA THR A 32 -3.75 15.79 20.61
C THR A 32 -4.51 16.52 19.50
N ASP A 33 -5.04 17.70 19.79
CA ASP A 33 -5.67 18.55 18.77
C ASP A 33 -4.66 18.95 17.68
N GLN A 34 -3.40 19.17 18.06
CA GLN A 34 -2.30 19.39 17.13
C GLN A 34 -2.08 18.17 16.22
N ASP A 35 -2.09 16.95 16.76
CA ASP A 35 -1.97 15.74 15.94
C ASP A 35 -3.10 15.63 14.92
N ARG A 36 -4.34 15.92 15.34
CA ARG A 36 -5.51 15.89 14.45
C ARG A 36 -5.38 16.94 13.35
N ALA A 37 -4.93 18.15 13.69
CA ALA A 37 -4.70 19.21 12.71
C ALA A 37 -3.60 18.85 11.70
N GLU A 38 -2.48 18.27 12.17
CA GLU A 38 -1.39 17.82 11.31
C GLU A 38 -1.83 16.65 10.39
N ILE A 39 -2.60 15.68 10.91
CA ILE A 39 -3.17 14.59 10.11
C ILE A 39 -4.15 15.13 9.07
N GLN A 40 -5.01 16.08 9.44
CA GLN A 40 -5.93 16.74 8.51
C GLN A 40 -5.18 17.44 7.38
N ALA A 41 -4.07 18.13 7.71
CA ALA A 41 -3.24 18.83 6.75
C ALA A 41 -2.61 17.89 5.72
N LEU A 42 -2.28 16.63 6.09
CA LEU A 42 -1.77 15.64 5.13
C LEU A 42 -2.74 15.40 3.97
N SER A 43 -4.04 15.37 4.22
CA SER A 43 -5.04 15.16 3.16
C SER A 43 -5.14 16.36 2.21
N THR A 44 -5.02 17.58 2.74
CA THR A 44 -4.96 18.80 1.92
C THR A 44 -3.69 18.82 1.05
N THR A 45 -2.53 18.60 1.65
CA THR A 45 -1.24 18.57 0.94
C THR A 45 -1.20 17.44 -0.09
N TYR A 46 -1.77 16.27 0.23
CA TYR A 46 -1.91 15.16 -0.71
C TYR A 46 -2.63 15.57 -1.98
N ARG A 47 -3.80 16.22 -1.85
CA ARG A 47 -4.58 16.66 -3.02
C ARG A 47 -3.79 17.69 -3.83
N LEU A 48 -3.21 18.69 -3.17
CA LEU A 48 -2.44 19.73 -3.83
C LEU A 48 -1.21 19.16 -4.57
N ALA A 49 -0.46 18.26 -3.94
CA ALA A 49 0.71 17.65 -4.53
C ALA A 49 0.35 16.72 -5.70
N LEU A 50 -0.70 15.88 -5.55
CA LEU A 50 -1.16 14.97 -6.59
C LEU A 50 -1.70 15.72 -7.82
N PHE A 51 -2.56 16.71 -7.62
CA PHE A 51 -3.17 17.46 -8.74
C PHE A 51 -2.23 18.51 -9.33
N GLY A 52 -1.31 19.06 -8.53
CA GLY A 52 -0.28 19.99 -8.97
C GLY A 52 0.98 19.32 -9.54
N CYS A 53 0.96 17.99 -9.77
CA CYS A 53 2.09 17.23 -10.32
C CYS A 53 3.39 17.36 -9.52
N LYS A 54 3.28 17.61 -8.20
CA LYS A 54 4.43 17.80 -7.31
C LYS A 54 4.88 16.47 -6.71
N ALA A 55 5.55 15.68 -7.53
CA ALA A 55 5.92 14.30 -7.21
C ALA A 55 6.73 14.15 -5.91
N GLU A 56 7.69 15.05 -5.67
CA GLU A 56 8.49 15.02 -4.44
C GLU A 56 7.68 15.36 -3.19
N GLU A 57 6.86 16.42 -3.26
CA GLU A 57 5.96 16.79 -2.15
C GLU A 57 5.01 15.63 -1.83
N TYR A 58 4.49 14.96 -2.86
CA TYR A 58 3.61 13.80 -2.71
C TYR A 58 4.32 12.63 -2.02
N ALA A 59 5.50 12.23 -2.52
CA ALA A 59 6.23 11.10 -1.96
C ALA A 59 6.66 11.35 -0.50
N ASN A 60 6.99 12.60 -0.16
CA ASN A 60 7.34 13.00 1.21
C ASN A 60 6.18 12.90 2.23
N LEU A 61 4.94 12.70 1.79
CA LEU A 61 3.78 12.48 2.67
C LEU A 61 3.74 11.06 3.24
N PHE A 62 4.43 10.10 2.63
CA PHE A 62 4.46 8.72 3.06
C PHE A 62 5.63 8.46 4.01
N ALA A 63 5.43 7.53 4.94
CA ALA A 63 6.48 7.11 5.85
C ALA A 63 7.58 6.39 5.06
N THR A 64 8.84 6.62 5.43
CA THR A 64 9.98 5.88 4.86
C THR A 64 10.84 5.34 6.01
N PRO A 65 11.16 4.03 6.01
CA PRO A 65 10.75 3.02 5.03
C PRO A 65 9.29 2.56 5.20
N GLY A 66 8.72 1.97 4.16
CA GLY A 66 7.52 1.11 4.25
C GLY A 66 6.14 1.77 4.16
N GLY A 67 6.05 3.10 4.05
CA GLY A 67 4.80 3.79 3.73
C GLY A 67 4.38 3.56 2.29
N TYR A 68 3.07 3.42 2.03
CA TYR A 68 2.58 3.05 0.70
C TYR A 68 1.24 3.66 0.32
N PHE A 69 1.02 3.77 -1.00
CA PHE A 69 -0.29 4.03 -1.61
C PHE A 69 -0.83 2.74 -2.24
N GLY A 70 -2.03 2.34 -1.86
CA GLY A 70 -2.69 1.13 -2.35
C GLY A 70 -3.97 1.42 -3.12
N SER A 71 -4.17 0.79 -4.25
CA SER A 71 -5.47 0.72 -4.91
C SER A 71 -5.59 -0.58 -5.71
N SER A 72 -6.81 -0.98 -6.07
CA SER A 72 -7.03 -2.13 -6.95
C SER A 72 -6.32 -1.94 -8.31
N SER A 73 -6.47 -0.75 -8.92
CA SER A 73 -5.97 -0.47 -10.27
C SER A 73 -4.46 -0.30 -10.37
N ARG A 74 -3.80 0.20 -9.32
CA ARG A 74 -2.37 0.53 -9.29
C ARG A 74 -1.53 -0.43 -8.46
N GLY A 75 -2.15 -1.43 -7.84
CA GLY A 75 -1.50 -2.27 -6.84
C GLY A 75 -1.03 -1.48 -5.63
N GLU A 76 0.09 -1.90 -5.05
CA GLU A 76 0.70 -1.30 -3.88
C GLU A 76 1.99 -0.55 -4.25
N VAL A 77 1.92 0.78 -4.33
CA VAL A 77 3.05 1.63 -4.69
C VAL A 77 3.82 2.02 -3.43
N ARG A 78 5.05 1.53 -3.34
CA ARG A 78 5.98 1.72 -2.22
C ARG A 78 7.21 2.49 -2.64
N GLU A 79 7.92 3.00 -1.64
CA GLU A 79 9.17 3.71 -1.81
C GLU A 79 9.04 5.04 -2.54
N ARG A 80 10.00 5.93 -2.26
CA ARG A 80 9.91 7.33 -2.67
C ARG A 80 9.84 7.46 -4.19
N ASP A 81 10.68 6.74 -4.91
CA ASP A 81 10.83 6.89 -6.36
C ASP A 81 9.59 6.39 -7.10
N ALA A 82 9.03 5.23 -6.75
CA ALA A 82 7.81 4.75 -7.42
C ALA A 82 6.58 5.61 -7.07
N LEU A 83 6.51 6.17 -5.85
CA LEU A 83 5.47 7.15 -5.50
C LEU A 83 5.58 8.43 -6.35
N MET A 84 6.79 8.91 -6.63
CA MET A 84 7.01 10.04 -7.53
C MET A 84 6.61 9.69 -8.97
N GLU A 85 7.09 8.58 -9.49
CA GLU A 85 6.80 8.10 -10.84
C GLU A 85 5.28 7.94 -11.05
N MET A 86 4.57 7.43 -10.05
CA MET A 86 3.12 7.35 -10.10
C MET A 86 2.47 8.73 -10.28
N VAL A 87 2.94 9.77 -9.59
CA VAL A 87 2.40 11.14 -9.78
C VAL A 87 2.72 11.69 -11.16
N LEU A 88 3.94 11.52 -11.63
CA LEU A 88 4.35 12.01 -12.94
C LEU A 88 3.67 11.24 -14.09
N SER A 89 3.18 10.04 -13.83
CA SER A 89 2.48 9.21 -14.83
C SER A 89 1.08 9.67 -15.21
N TYR A 90 0.46 10.56 -14.43
CA TYR A 90 -0.88 11.04 -14.78
C TYR A 90 -0.81 11.89 -16.05
N ASP A 91 -1.77 11.70 -16.95
CA ASP A 91 -1.88 12.35 -18.26
C ASP A 91 -1.77 13.88 -18.12
N ARG A 92 -2.45 14.44 -17.12
CA ARG A 92 -2.41 15.88 -16.77
C ARG A 92 -1.02 16.44 -16.45
N CYS A 93 -0.05 15.58 -16.13
CA CYS A 93 1.33 15.97 -15.82
C CYS A 93 2.25 15.88 -17.05
N ASN A 94 1.77 15.30 -18.15
CA ASN A 94 2.51 15.14 -19.40
C ASN A 94 1.90 15.93 -20.57
N GLU A 95 0.65 16.36 -20.46
CA GLU A 95 -0.02 17.23 -21.42
C GLU A 95 0.08 18.72 -21.05
N THR A 96 -0.05 19.61 -22.05
CA THR A 96 -0.17 21.06 -21.82
C THR A 96 -1.38 21.31 -20.92
N PRO A 97 -1.26 22.11 -19.84
CA PRO A 97 -2.14 21.94 -18.67
C PRO A 97 -3.61 22.12 -19.02
N ALA A 98 -4.38 21.04 -18.88
CA ALA A 98 -5.83 21.12 -18.73
C ALA A 98 -6.13 21.83 -17.40
N ALA A 99 -7.08 22.76 -17.43
CA ALA A 99 -7.50 23.50 -16.23
C ALA A 99 -7.83 22.52 -15.10
N VAL A 100 -7.22 22.73 -13.92
CA VAL A 100 -7.55 21.97 -12.71
C VAL A 100 -9.05 22.14 -12.47
N PRO A 101 -9.85 21.05 -12.52
CA PRO A 101 -11.27 21.16 -12.25
C PRO A 101 -11.45 21.69 -10.82
N PRO A 102 -12.37 22.64 -10.59
CA PRO A 102 -12.61 23.15 -9.26
C PRO A 102 -13.00 21.99 -8.33
N ALA A 103 -12.46 21.98 -7.12
CA ALA A 103 -12.82 21.02 -6.09
C ALA A 103 -14.24 21.36 -5.57
N THR A 104 -15.29 20.88 -6.23
CA THR A 104 -16.69 21.28 -5.96
C THR A 104 -17.46 20.34 -5.04
N THR A 105 -16.82 19.31 -4.46
CA THR A 105 -17.50 18.40 -3.53
C THR A 105 -16.95 18.52 -2.12
N SER A 106 -17.74 19.14 -1.25
CA SER A 106 -17.61 19.01 0.19
C SER A 106 -18.01 17.59 0.58
N PHE A 107 -17.02 16.77 0.90
CA PHE A 107 -17.21 15.51 1.61
C PHE A 107 -17.17 15.78 3.12
N PRO A 108 -17.77 14.90 3.96
CA PRO A 108 -17.68 15.05 5.40
C PRO A 108 -16.22 15.11 5.86
N PRO A 109 -15.92 15.85 6.95
CA PRO A 109 -14.59 15.84 7.52
C PRO A 109 -14.21 14.42 7.95
N PRO A 110 -12.93 14.02 7.82
CA PRO A 110 -12.49 12.69 8.19
C PRO A 110 -12.57 12.51 9.71
N VAL A 111 -13.07 11.35 10.15
CA VAL A 111 -13.04 10.96 11.56
C VAL A 111 -11.69 10.30 11.83
N ILE A 112 -10.86 10.97 12.65
CA ILE A 112 -9.51 10.52 13.00
C ILE A 112 -9.57 9.83 14.37
N GLU A 113 -9.18 8.56 14.41
CA GLU A 113 -9.20 7.73 15.60
C GLU A 113 -7.77 7.33 16.00
N PRO A 114 -7.44 7.26 17.31
CA PRO A 114 -6.21 6.63 17.76
C PRO A 114 -6.14 5.16 17.31
N ALA A 115 -4.94 4.71 16.95
CA ALA A 115 -4.66 3.31 16.61
C ALA A 115 -3.35 2.86 17.29
N PRO A 116 -3.11 1.55 17.50
CA PRO A 116 -1.91 1.07 18.19
C PRO A 116 -0.58 1.58 17.60
N GLU A 117 -0.54 1.92 16.31
CA GLU A 117 0.68 2.37 15.64
C GLU A 117 0.63 3.85 15.23
N GLY A 118 -0.36 4.60 15.71
CA GLY A 118 -0.55 6.01 15.40
C GLY A 118 -2.02 6.41 15.34
N ALA A 119 -2.51 6.71 14.15
CA ALA A 119 -3.91 7.09 13.93
C ALA A 119 -4.47 6.39 12.70
N LYS A 120 -5.79 6.30 12.60
CA LYS A 120 -6.49 5.84 11.40
C LYS A 120 -7.62 6.79 11.05
N ALA A 121 -7.98 6.85 9.78
CA ALA A 121 -9.16 7.59 9.33
C ALA A 121 -9.78 6.91 8.13
N ARG A 122 -11.12 6.96 8.07
CA ARG A 122 -11.89 6.66 6.86
C ARG A 122 -12.41 7.97 6.26
N ILE A 123 -12.05 8.23 5.01
CA ILE A 123 -12.34 9.51 4.34
C ILE A 123 -13.18 9.26 3.10
N VAL A 124 -14.45 9.65 3.11
CA VAL A 124 -15.31 9.55 1.92
C VAL A 124 -14.76 10.44 0.81
N ASN A 125 -14.61 9.88 -0.38
CA ASN A 125 -13.94 10.52 -1.53
C ASN A 125 -14.78 10.49 -2.82
N SER A 126 -15.97 9.91 -2.80
CA SER A 126 -16.87 9.84 -3.95
C SER A 126 -18.33 9.89 -3.51
N ARG A 127 -19.21 10.22 -4.45
CA ARG A 127 -20.66 10.29 -4.19
C ARG A 127 -21.29 8.91 -3.95
N GLY A 128 -20.71 7.84 -4.51
CA GLY A 128 -21.14 6.47 -4.26
C GLY A 128 -20.62 5.88 -2.95
N GLY A 129 -19.88 6.65 -2.14
CA GLY A 129 -19.43 6.24 -0.81
C GLY A 129 -18.05 5.60 -0.75
N GLY A 130 -17.37 5.43 -1.89
CA GLY A 130 -15.95 5.10 -1.94
C GLY A 130 -15.10 6.03 -1.07
N PHE A 131 -14.01 5.47 -0.53
CA PHE A 131 -13.27 6.10 0.56
C PHE A 131 -11.78 5.80 0.51
N TYR A 132 -11.01 6.64 1.20
CA TYR A 132 -9.66 6.32 1.65
C TYR A 132 -9.73 5.60 3.00
N ASP A 133 -9.00 4.49 3.13
CA ASP A 133 -8.72 3.82 4.40
C ASP A 133 -7.24 4.09 4.75
N ASP A 134 -7.03 5.07 5.62
CA ASP A 134 -5.72 5.62 5.93
C ASP A 134 -5.22 5.16 7.30
N VAL A 135 -3.95 4.79 7.36
CA VAL A 135 -3.20 4.62 8.61
C VAL A 135 -2.07 5.63 8.62
N TYR A 136 -1.92 6.32 9.74
CA TYR A 136 -0.93 7.37 9.96
C TYR A 136 0.06 6.94 11.03
N VAL A 137 1.31 7.36 10.85
CA VAL A 137 2.37 7.17 11.84
C VAL A 137 3.08 8.50 12.08
N LYS A 138 3.41 8.78 13.34
CA LYS A 138 4.19 9.96 13.71
C LYS A 138 5.67 9.65 13.54
N THR A 139 6.35 10.42 12.70
CA THR A 139 7.80 10.30 12.44
C THR A 139 8.55 11.50 13.04
N PRO A 140 9.89 11.47 13.13
CA PRO A 140 10.67 12.66 13.51
C PRO A 140 10.43 13.88 12.61
N LYS A 141 9.94 13.68 11.39
CA LYS A 141 9.59 14.75 10.43
C LYS A 141 8.11 15.13 10.46
N GLY A 142 7.35 14.68 11.46
CA GLY A 142 5.90 14.87 11.61
C GLY A 142 5.08 13.65 11.20
N TRP A 143 3.75 13.79 11.18
CA TRP A 143 2.84 12.74 10.72
C TRP A 143 3.04 12.38 9.25
N ARG A 144 2.89 11.10 8.92
CA ARG A 144 3.00 10.54 7.57
C ARG A 144 1.95 9.46 7.34
N PHE A 145 1.61 9.21 6.08
CA PHE A 145 0.87 8.01 5.68
C PHE A 145 1.75 6.78 5.91
N LYS A 146 1.33 5.90 6.83
CA LYS A 146 1.81 4.53 6.86
C LYS A 146 1.17 3.73 5.72
N SER A 147 -0.12 3.95 5.51
CA SER A 147 -0.83 3.45 4.34
C SER A 147 -1.94 4.42 3.94
N ARG A 148 -2.20 4.51 2.64
CA ARG A 148 -3.41 5.10 2.09
C ARG A 148 -3.98 4.13 1.07
N ASN A 149 -5.10 3.51 1.39
CA ASN A 149 -5.78 2.57 0.50
C ASN A 149 -7.04 3.20 -0.08
N VAL A 150 -7.24 3.07 -1.39
CA VAL A 150 -8.46 3.53 -2.07
C VAL A 150 -9.43 2.37 -2.19
N ILE A 151 -10.67 2.58 -1.73
CA ILE A 151 -11.83 1.75 -2.05
C ILE A 151 -12.75 2.56 -2.97
N SER A 152 -12.90 2.11 -4.21
CA SER A 152 -13.77 2.76 -5.19
C SER A 152 -15.24 2.42 -4.98
N ASP A 153 -16.14 3.15 -5.64
CA ASP A 153 -17.60 2.91 -5.56
C ASP A 153 -17.96 1.48 -6.03
N SER A 154 -17.31 0.97 -7.08
CA SER A 154 -17.55 -0.38 -7.58
C SER A 154 -17.03 -1.46 -6.64
N GLU A 155 -15.91 -1.21 -5.97
CA GLU A 155 -15.35 -2.13 -4.97
C GLU A 155 -16.22 -2.18 -3.72
N LEU A 156 -16.69 -1.02 -3.26
CA LEU A 156 -17.64 -0.92 -2.16
C LEU A 156 -18.96 -1.62 -2.49
N ALA A 157 -19.49 -1.43 -3.70
CA ALA A 157 -20.69 -2.11 -4.18
C ALA A 157 -20.50 -3.63 -4.29
N ALA A 158 -19.27 -4.10 -4.51
CA ALA A 158 -18.89 -5.51 -4.46
C ALA A 158 -18.57 -6.01 -3.04
N HIS A 159 -18.83 -5.20 -2.00
CA HIS A 159 -18.54 -5.50 -0.60
C HIS A 159 -17.06 -5.82 -0.31
N LEU A 160 -16.15 -5.26 -1.10
CA LEU A 160 -14.72 -5.40 -0.91
C LEU A 160 -14.20 -4.35 0.08
N THR A 161 -13.22 -4.76 0.86
CA THR A 161 -12.55 -3.94 1.88
C THR A 161 -11.05 -3.84 1.60
N THR A 162 -10.38 -2.92 2.28
CA THR A 162 -8.91 -2.83 2.24
C THR A 162 -8.25 -4.14 2.67
N GLN A 163 -8.82 -4.82 3.66
CA GLN A 163 -8.31 -6.11 4.13
C GLN A 163 -8.41 -7.19 3.05
N ASP A 164 -9.48 -7.20 2.27
CA ASP A 164 -9.62 -8.14 1.13
C ASP A 164 -8.49 -7.95 0.11
N PHE A 165 -8.16 -6.70 -0.23
CA PHE A 165 -7.07 -6.44 -1.16
C PHE A 165 -5.69 -6.79 -0.60
N ILE A 166 -5.47 -6.60 0.70
CA ILE A 166 -4.24 -7.04 1.37
C ILE A 166 -4.11 -8.57 1.29
N GLU A 167 -5.17 -9.31 1.62
CA GLU A 167 -5.19 -10.77 1.58
C GLU A 167 -5.00 -11.31 0.15
N ILE A 168 -5.66 -10.71 -0.84
CA ILE A 168 -5.49 -11.10 -2.25
C ILE A 168 -4.06 -10.88 -2.73
N ARG A 169 -3.43 -9.74 -2.40
CA ARG A 169 -2.03 -9.46 -2.76
C ARG A 169 -1.07 -10.48 -2.12
N GLN A 170 -1.31 -10.84 -0.86
CA GLN A 170 -0.53 -11.89 -0.19
C GLN A 170 -0.68 -13.26 -0.86
N LEU A 171 -1.88 -13.58 -1.39
CA LEU A 171 -2.13 -14.84 -2.10
C LEU A 171 -1.51 -14.89 -3.50
N ALA A 172 -1.48 -13.76 -4.21
CA ALA A 172 -0.95 -13.70 -5.57
C ALA A 172 0.51 -14.20 -5.60
N GLY A 173 1.28 -13.78 -4.59
CA GLY A 173 2.72 -13.96 -4.45
C GLY A 173 3.20 -12.64 -3.88
N ASP A 174 3.50 -12.64 -2.58
CA ASP A 174 3.84 -11.47 -1.77
C ASP A 174 4.51 -10.33 -2.58
N ASP A 175 3.87 -9.16 -2.58
CA ASP A 175 4.23 -7.92 -3.29
C ASP A 175 5.56 -7.29 -2.81
N HIS A 176 6.61 -8.10 -2.67
CA HIS A 176 7.94 -7.74 -2.22
C HIS A 176 9.02 -8.00 -3.29
N GLY A 177 8.61 -8.26 -4.53
CA GLY A 177 9.52 -8.34 -5.66
C GLY A 177 9.20 -9.38 -6.72
N HIS A 178 8.09 -10.11 -6.63
CA HIS A 178 7.78 -11.14 -7.65
C HIS A 178 7.22 -10.55 -8.95
N TYR A 179 6.46 -9.46 -8.84
CA TYR A 179 5.85 -8.81 -9.99
C TYR A 179 6.60 -7.57 -10.45
N GLU A 180 6.42 -7.25 -11.72
CA GLU A 180 7.02 -6.12 -12.40
C GLU A 180 6.17 -4.86 -12.25
N ASN A 181 6.83 -3.73 -11.97
CA ASN A 181 6.19 -2.43 -12.15
C ASN A 181 5.98 -2.21 -13.65
N LEU A 182 4.74 -1.89 -14.03
CA LEU A 182 4.39 -1.63 -15.42
C LEU A 182 4.53 -0.14 -15.74
N TYR A 183 5.16 0.12 -16.89
CA TYR A 183 5.31 1.44 -17.48
C TYR A 183 4.84 1.36 -18.94
N GLY A 184 4.19 2.40 -19.46
CA GLY A 184 3.74 2.39 -20.84
C GLY A 184 2.92 3.60 -21.25
N ASP A 185 2.81 3.80 -22.57
CA ASP A 185 1.91 4.76 -23.19
C ASP A 185 0.44 4.48 -22.81
N HIS A 186 -0.43 5.46 -23.01
CA HIS A 186 -1.83 5.40 -22.54
C HIS A 186 -2.63 4.23 -23.10
N ASP A 187 -2.20 3.66 -24.23
CA ASP A 187 -2.97 2.65 -24.97
C ASP A 187 -2.24 1.35 -25.32
N ASN A 188 -0.99 1.10 -24.87
CA ASN A 188 -0.28 -0.16 -25.21
C ASN A 188 0.59 -0.69 -24.07
N ILE A 189 0.08 -1.69 -23.35
CA ILE A 189 0.76 -2.37 -22.24
C ILE A 189 1.88 -3.24 -22.80
N SER A 190 3.14 -2.83 -22.57
CA SER A 190 4.32 -3.59 -22.97
C SER A 190 5.18 -3.84 -21.72
N PRO A 191 5.39 -5.10 -21.29
CA PRO A 191 6.19 -5.43 -20.12
C PRO A 191 7.67 -5.30 -20.49
N ARG A 192 8.22 -4.11 -20.27
CA ARG A 192 9.65 -3.76 -20.32
C ARG A 192 10.44 -4.45 -21.46
N GLY A 193 10.24 -3.97 -22.69
CA GLY A 193 11.16 -4.24 -23.81
C GLY A 193 12.58 -3.75 -23.49
N LEU A 194 13.56 -4.61 -23.76
CA LEU A 194 15.00 -4.52 -23.43
C LEU A 194 15.79 -3.35 -24.07
N THR A 195 15.14 -2.30 -24.59
CA THR A 195 15.83 -1.25 -25.36
C THR A 195 15.55 0.19 -24.93
N SER A 196 14.73 0.41 -23.91
CA SER A 196 14.51 1.75 -23.36
C SER A 196 14.91 1.75 -21.90
N GLY A 197 15.88 2.59 -21.55
CA GLY A 197 16.24 2.89 -20.16
C GLY A 197 15.04 3.44 -19.35
N PRO A 198 15.26 3.84 -18.09
CA PRO A 198 14.21 4.31 -17.18
C PRO A 198 13.41 5.55 -17.66
N ASP A 199 13.75 6.17 -18.79
CA ASP A 199 13.29 7.51 -19.09
C ASP A 199 12.06 7.57 -20.03
N HIS A 200 11.01 8.22 -19.51
CA HIS A 200 9.85 8.84 -20.17
C HIS A 200 8.52 8.08 -20.25
N ARG A 201 8.42 6.79 -19.87
CA ARG A 201 7.12 6.10 -19.91
C ARG A 201 6.30 6.30 -18.63
N PRO A 202 4.98 6.63 -18.74
CA PRO A 202 4.11 6.73 -17.57
C PRO A 202 4.05 5.43 -16.76
N PHE A 203 4.27 5.50 -15.44
CA PHE A 203 3.95 4.42 -14.50
C PHE A 203 2.47 4.03 -14.61
N ARG A 204 2.15 2.75 -14.69
CA ARG A 204 0.77 2.24 -14.83
C ARG A 204 0.30 1.53 -13.58
N THR A 205 1.05 0.55 -13.08
CA THR A 205 0.68 -0.21 -11.88
C THR A 205 1.91 -0.85 -11.25
N SER A 206 1.89 -1.05 -9.93
CA SER A 206 2.89 -1.83 -9.20
C SER A 206 2.39 -3.25 -8.99
N GLY A 207 2.96 -4.19 -9.75
CA GLY A 207 2.83 -5.61 -9.49
C GLY A 207 1.49 -6.25 -9.88
N LEU A 208 0.44 -6.03 -9.09
CA LEU A 208 -0.86 -6.70 -9.22
C LEU A 208 -1.99 -5.68 -9.39
N ARG A 209 -2.67 -5.74 -10.55
CA ARG A 209 -3.93 -5.03 -10.78
C ARG A 209 -5.09 -5.94 -10.39
N LEU A 210 -6.01 -5.42 -9.59
CA LEU A 210 -7.25 -6.08 -9.16
C LEU A 210 -8.46 -5.39 -9.77
N THR A 211 -9.49 -6.16 -10.11
CA THR A 211 -10.75 -5.65 -10.66
C THR A 211 -11.92 -6.48 -10.11
N PRO A 212 -12.93 -5.86 -9.48
CA PRO A 212 -14.14 -6.57 -9.05
C PRO A 212 -14.81 -7.28 -10.22
N ALA A 213 -15.30 -8.50 -9.99
CA ALA A 213 -16.03 -9.31 -10.97
C ALA A 213 -17.24 -9.99 -10.30
N PRO A 214 -18.28 -10.39 -11.06
CA PRO A 214 -19.48 -11.00 -10.47
C PRO A 214 -19.21 -12.24 -9.59
N GLU A 215 -18.18 -13.00 -9.92
CA GLU A 215 -17.80 -14.24 -9.22
C GLU A 215 -16.66 -14.06 -8.20
N GLY A 216 -16.09 -12.85 -8.06
CA GLY A 216 -14.94 -12.60 -7.20
C GLY A 216 -14.12 -11.37 -7.60
N VAL A 217 -12.79 -11.52 -7.63
CA VAL A 217 -11.86 -10.45 -8.05
C VAL A 217 -10.92 -11.00 -9.10
N ARG A 218 -10.82 -10.33 -10.25
CA ARG A 218 -9.84 -10.66 -11.29
C ARG A 218 -8.51 -9.98 -10.97
N GLY A 219 -7.42 -10.74 -11.08
CA GLY A 219 -6.05 -10.27 -10.94
C GLY A 219 -5.31 -10.31 -12.26
N LEU A 220 -4.49 -9.28 -12.52
CA LEU A 220 -3.53 -9.27 -13.61
C LEU A 220 -2.16 -8.88 -13.03
N ALA A 221 -1.21 -9.81 -13.09
CA ALA A 221 0.13 -9.60 -12.55
C ALA A 221 1.21 -9.99 -13.57
N TYR A 222 2.08 -9.05 -13.90
CA TYR A 222 3.15 -9.27 -14.88
C TYR A 222 4.40 -9.77 -14.17
N LEU A 223 4.98 -10.83 -14.74
CA LEU A 223 6.20 -11.42 -14.23
C LEU A 223 7.41 -10.63 -14.74
N ARG A 224 8.42 -10.51 -13.87
CA ARG A 224 9.68 -9.84 -14.20
C ARG A 224 10.36 -10.48 -15.40
N THR A 225 11.29 -9.72 -15.96
CA THR A 225 12.25 -10.21 -16.98
C THR A 225 11.54 -10.75 -18.22
N ASN A 226 10.45 -10.07 -18.63
CA ASN A 226 9.59 -10.50 -19.73
C ASN A 226 9.08 -11.95 -19.51
N GLY A 227 8.68 -12.28 -18.29
CA GLY A 227 8.24 -13.62 -17.91
C GLY A 227 6.80 -13.94 -18.29
N GLY A 228 6.10 -13.07 -19.03
CA GLY A 228 4.66 -13.19 -19.26
C GLY A 228 3.83 -12.60 -18.12
N HIS A 229 2.61 -13.11 -17.93
CA HIS A 229 1.73 -12.65 -16.85
C HIS A 229 0.79 -13.75 -16.33
N TYR A 230 0.30 -13.55 -15.11
CA TYR A 230 -0.81 -14.31 -14.55
C TYR A 230 -2.12 -13.53 -14.69
N GLU A 231 -3.15 -14.24 -15.11
CA GLU A 231 -4.55 -13.82 -14.99
C GLU A 231 -5.22 -14.71 -13.95
N ASP A 232 -5.51 -14.14 -12.79
CA ASP A 232 -6.07 -14.87 -11.66
C ASP A 232 -7.56 -14.52 -11.48
N LEU A 233 -8.32 -15.49 -10.98
CA LEU A 233 -9.62 -15.24 -10.35
C LEU A 233 -9.52 -15.61 -8.87
N TYR A 234 -9.68 -14.62 -8.00
CA TYR A 234 -9.78 -14.82 -6.56
C TYR A 234 -11.24 -14.89 -6.14
N VAL A 235 -11.54 -15.81 -5.22
CA VAL A 235 -12.88 -15.93 -4.62
C VAL A 235 -12.77 -16.00 -3.10
N LYS A 236 -13.75 -15.42 -2.41
CA LYS A 236 -13.81 -15.44 -0.95
C LYS A 236 -14.55 -16.70 -0.50
N THR A 237 -13.88 -17.56 0.26
CA THR A 237 -14.48 -18.76 0.88
C THR A 237 -14.64 -18.54 2.39
N PRO A 238 -15.31 -19.46 3.12
CA PRO A 238 -15.34 -19.40 4.59
C PRO A 238 -13.95 -19.47 5.25
N GLN A 239 -12.93 -19.93 4.54
CA GLN A 239 -11.54 -20.01 5.01
C GLN A 239 -10.67 -18.83 4.52
N GLY A 240 -11.29 -17.76 4.00
CA GLY A 240 -10.63 -16.58 3.45
C GLY A 240 -10.54 -16.60 1.93
N TRP A 241 -9.79 -15.66 1.35
CA TRP A 241 -9.57 -15.60 -0.09
C TRP A 241 -8.80 -16.81 -0.61
N ARG A 242 -9.11 -17.25 -1.83
CA ARG A 242 -8.42 -18.33 -2.55
C ARG A 242 -8.31 -17.99 -4.02
N ILE A 243 -7.26 -18.50 -4.67
CA ILE A 243 -7.15 -18.53 -6.13
C ILE A 243 -8.08 -19.65 -6.63
N LYS A 244 -9.14 -19.28 -7.35
CA LYS A 244 -10.06 -20.22 -8.01
C LYS A 244 -9.51 -20.66 -9.36
N GLU A 245 -8.91 -19.72 -10.10
CA GLU A 245 -8.34 -19.93 -11.42
C GLU A 245 -7.04 -19.12 -11.53
N ARG A 246 -6.03 -19.71 -12.16
CA ARG A 246 -4.79 -19.02 -12.55
C ARG A 246 -4.45 -19.44 -13.97
N VAL A 247 -4.44 -18.48 -14.88
CA VAL A 247 -3.98 -18.65 -16.25
C VAL A 247 -2.62 -18.00 -16.37
N TYR A 248 -1.62 -18.77 -16.79
CA TYR A 248 -0.33 -18.22 -17.18
C TYR A 248 -0.35 -17.92 -18.67
N VAL A 249 -0.04 -16.68 -19.03
CA VAL A 249 0.12 -16.24 -20.41
C VAL A 249 1.61 -15.99 -20.63
N ALA A 250 2.22 -16.81 -21.49
CA ALA A 250 3.62 -16.68 -21.86
C ALA A 250 3.87 -15.32 -22.56
N PRO A 251 5.08 -14.74 -22.42
CA PRO A 251 5.42 -13.52 -23.13
C PRO A 251 5.32 -13.75 -24.64
N THR A 252 4.77 -12.79 -25.37
CA THR A 252 4.76 -12.84 -26.83
C THR A 252 6.21 -12.79 -27.33
N GLU A 253 6.66 -13.82 -28.05
CA GLU A 253 7.96 -13.76 -28.72
C GLU A 253 7.97 -12.58 -29.69
N VAL A 254 8.83 -11.60 -29.41
CA VAL A 254 9.14 -10.55 -30.39
C VAL A 254 9.97 -11.23 -31.48
N LYS A 255 9.33 -11.52 -32.61
CA LYS A 255 10.03 -11.96 -33.83
C LYS A 255 10.88 -10.83 -34.40
#